data_AF-A0A1F6G541-F1
#
_entry.id   AF-A0A1F6G541-F1
#
_cell.length_a   1.000
_cell.length_b   1.000
_cell.length_c   1.000
_cell.angle_alpha   90.00
_cell.angle_beta   90.00
_cell.angle_gamma   90.00
#
_symmetry.space_group_name_H-M   'P 1'
#
loop_
_entity.id
_entity.type
_entity.pdbx_description
1 polymer ?
#
loop_
_entity_poly.entity_id
_entity_poly.type
_entity_poly.pdbx_seq_one_letter_code
_entity_poly.pdbx_strand_id
1 'polypeptide(L)'
;MKVSTLWLFLAFLALPLLAQPVPNGISPWTQKKMDWLDQNGTAIRRGKPESRETVIACRRKDHILVRRPFGIEMDWNNAQVIECPAFFSSPVPLPE
;
A
#
# COMPACT_ATOMS: atom_id res chain seq x y z
N MET A 1 -10.77 6.56 63.05
CA MET A 1 -10.18 5.39 62.37
C MET A 1 -10.64 5.44 60.91
N LYS A 2 -9.75 5.86 60.00
CA LYS A 2 -10.05 6.03 58.57
C LYS A 2 -9.54 4.79 57.84
N VAL A 3 -10.45 4.01 57.28
CA VAL A 3 -10.12 2.87 56.42
C VAL A 3 -9.74 3.46 55.07
N SER A 4 -8.44 3.50 54.79
CA SER A 4 -7.88 3.83 53.48
C SER A 4 -8.40 2.84 52.44
N THR A 5 -9.49 3.22 51.78
CA THR A 5 -10.04 2.59 50.59
C THR A 5 -9.30 3.16 49.39
N LEU A 6 -8.05 2.78 49.24
CA LEU A 6 -7.28 3.05 48.03
C LEU A 6 -6.37 1.83 47.84
N TRP A 7 -6.10 1.45 46.59
CA TRP A 7 -5.33 0.26 46.18
C TRP A 7 -6.14 -1.02 45.92
N LEU A 8 -7.21 -0.90 45.12
CA LEU A 8 -7.75 -2.04 44.37
C LEU A 8 -8.26 -1.57 42.99
N PHE A 9 -7.45 -0.79 42.28
CA PHE A 9 -7.74 -0.34 40.90
C PHE A 9 -6.48 -0.36 40.02
N LEU A 10 -5.62 -1.37 40.20
CA LEU A 10 -4.38 -1.52 39.41
C LEU A 10 -4.28 -2.91 38.79
N ALA A 11 -5.38 -3.41 38.24
CA ALA A 11 -5.41 -4.67 37.50
C ALA A 11 -6.19 -4.59 36.16
N PHE A 12 -6.28 -3.40 35.56
CA PHE A 12 -7.02 -3.18 34.31
C PHE A 12 -6.24 -2.43 33.21
N LEU A 13 -4.90 -2.38 33.29
CA LEU A 13 -4.07 -1.63 32.34
C LEU A 13 -2.93 -2.45 31.73
N ALA A 14 -3.15 -3.74 31.47
CA ALA A 14 -2.11 -4.58 30.87
C ALA A 14 -2.64 -5.64 29.89
N LEU A 15 -3.67 -5.31 29.11
CA LEU A 15 -3.79 -5.92 27.78
C LEU A 15 -4.10 -4.80 26.79
N PRO A 16 -3.10 -4.09 26.24
CA PRO A 16 -3.29 -3.63 24.89
C PRO A 16 -3.47 -4.91 24.09
N LEU A 17 -4.66 -5.04 23.52
CA LEU A 17 -5.00 -6.08 22.59
C LEU A 17 -3.77 -6.42 21.75
N LEU A 18 -3.43 -7.70 21.69
CA LEU A 18 -2.83 -8.30 20.51
C LEU A 18 -3.82 -8.15 19.34
N ALA A 19 -4.15 -6.91 18.98
CA ALA A 19 -4.59 -6.56 17.66
C ALA A 19 -3.31 -6.67 16.82
N GLN A 20 -2.90 -7.92 16.56
CA GLN A 20 -2.01 -8.18 15.45
C GLN A 20 -2.72 -7.52 14.26
N PRO A 21 -2.14 -6.47 13.65
CA PRO A 21 -2.75 -5.90 12.47
C PRO A 21 -2.89 -7.07 11.51
N VAL A 22 -4.12 -7.41 11.12
CA VAL A 22 -4.35 -8.37 10.04
C VAL A 22 -3.42 -7.89 8.94
N PRO A 23 -2.40 -8.67 8.52
CA PRO A 23 -1.56 -8.24 7.42
C PRO A 23 -2.54 -8.05 6.28
N ASN A 24 -2.85 -6.80 5.93
CA ASN A 24 -3.81 -6.49 4.88
C ASN A 24 -3.40 -7.36 3.70
N GLY A 25 -4.31 -8.23 3.27
CA GLY A 25 -4.06 -9.44 2.46
C GLY A 25 -3.59 -9.16 1.04
N ILE A 26 -2.51 -8.38 0.91
CA ILE A 26 -1.78 -8.09 -0.29
C ILE A 26 -0.98 -9.35 -0.59
N SER A 27 -1.25 -9.98 -1.72
CA SER A 27 -0.50 -11.17 -2.12
C SER A 27 0.99 -10.82 -2.27
N PRO A 28 1.91 -11.76 -1.97
CA PRO A 28 3.36 -11.54 -2.17
C PRO A 28 3.70 -11.05 -3.58
N TRP A 29 2.89 -11.46 -4.56
CA TRP A 29 3.02 -11.01 -5.95
C TRP A 29 2.64 -9.54 -6.15
N THR A 30 1.56 -9.11 -5.52
CA THR A 30 1.16 -7.70 -5.54
C THR A 30 2.22 -6.85 -4.84
N GLN A 31 2.76 -7.33 -3.72
CA GLN A 31 3.86 -6.66 -3.03
C GLN A 31 5.10 -6.52 -3.93
N LYS A 32 5.52 -7.60 -4.63
CA LYS A 32 6.64 -7.53 -5.57
C LYS A 32 6.45 -6.47 -6.67
N LYS A 33 5.24 -6.35 -7.22
CA LYS A 33 4.93 -5.32 -8.22
C LYS A 33 4.97 -3.92 -7.60
N MET A 34 4.48 -3.76 -6.37
CA MET A 34 4.53 -2.51 -5.63
C MET A 34 5.98 -2.08 -5.34
N ASP A 35 6.82 -2.99 -4.86
CA ASP A 35 8.24 -2.74 -4.57
C ASP A 35 9.00 -2.34 -5.84
N TRP A 36 8.71 -3.01 -6.97
CA TRP A 36 9.33 -2.65 -8.25
C TRP A 36 8.92 -1.24 -8.70
N LEU A 37 7.64 -0.88 -8.56
CA LEU A 37 7.15 0.47 -8.84
C LEU A 37 7.84 1.50 -7.94
N ASP A 38 7.97 1.22 -6.64
CA ASP A 38 8.60 2.12 -5.68
C ASP A 38 10.07 2.41 -6.03
N GLN A 39 10.78 1.45 -6.64
CA GLN A 39 12.19 1.58 -7.02
C GLN A 39 12.41 2.14 -8.43
N ASN A 40 11.57 1.77 -9.40
CA ASN A 40 11.82 2.00 -10.82
C ASN A 40 10.76 2.88 -11.50
N GLY A 41 9.57 2.99 -10.91
CA GLY A 41 8.43 3.67 -11.52
C GLY A 41 8.67 5.16 -11.74
N THR A 42 7.86 5.75 -12.62
CA THR A 42 7.91 7.18 -12.91
C THR A 42 6.97 7.93 -11.98
N ALA A 43 7.48 8.93 -11.26
CA ALA A 43 6.66 9.85 -10.49
C ALA A 43 5.90 10.82 -11.41
N ILE A 44 4.58 10.84 -11.32
CA ILE A 44 3.70 11.74 -12.08
C ILE A 44 2.79 12.50 -11.12
N ARG A 45 2.36 13.70 -11.53
CA ARG A 45 1.32 14.45 -10.82
C ARG A 45 -0.04 14.15 -11.43
N ARG A 46 -0.98 13.71 -10.60
CA ARG A 46 -2.35 13.33 -10.99
C ARG A 46 -3.36 14.13 -10.16
N GLY A 47 -4.56 14.33 -10.72
CA GLY A 47 -5.68 14.97 -10.04
C GLY A 47 -5.97 16.38 -10.56
N LYS A 48 -6.99 17.01 -9.98
CA LYS A 48 -7.34 18.39 -10.30
C LYS A 48 -6.24 19.35 -9.82
N PRO A 49 -6.10 20.55 -10.40
CA PRO A 49 -5.11 21.53 -9.96
C PRO A 49 -5.08 21.77 -8.44
N GLU A 50 -6.24 21.77 -7.79
CA GLU A 50 -6.43 21.94 -6.35
C GLU A 50 -6.12 20.69 -5.51
N SER A 51 -5.98 19.51 -6.12
CA SER A 51 -5.80 18.23 -5.44
C SER A 51 -4.73 17.37 -6.14
N ARG A 52 -3.64 18.00 -6.60
CA ARG A 52 -2.55 17.28 -7.27
C ARG A 52 -1.83 16.39 -6.27
N GLU A 53 -1.95 15.08 -6.47
CA GLU A 53 -1.14 14.07 -5.79
C GLU A 53 0.02 13.64 -6.67
N THR A 54 1.19 13.43 -6.07
CA THR A 54 2.31 12.75 -6.74
C THR A 54 2.13 11.25 -6.54
N VAL A 55 2.09 10.50 -7.63
CA VAL A 55 1.95 9.04 -7.63
C VAL A 55 3.05 8.42 -8.48
N ILE A 56 3.39 7.16 -8.20
CA ILE A 56 4.39 6.42 -8.96
C ILE A 56 3.67 5.46 -9.91
N ALA A 57 4.05 5.45 -11.18
CA ALA A 57 3.36 4.67 -12.19
C ALA A 57 4.30 4.06 -13.26
N CYS A 58 3.82 3.03 -13.94
CA CYS A 58 4.38 2.51 -15.19
C CYS A 58 3.26 2.27 -16.22
N ARG A 59 3.59 2.18 -17.51
CA ARG A 59 2.64 1.99 -18.61
C ARG A 59 2.48 0.52 -18.93
N ARG A 60 1.24 0.10 -19.18
CA ARG A 60 0.91 -1.22 -19.67
C ARG A 60 -0.12 -1.09 -20.79
N LYS A 61 0.34 -1.24 -22.03
CA LYS A 61 -0.51 -1.04 -23.22
C LYS A 61 -1.15 0.37 -23.19
N ASP A 62 -2.48 0.45 -23.16
CA ASP A 62 -3.24 1.69 -23.25
C ASP A 62 -3.59 2.32 -21.89
N HIS A 63 -3.09 1.76 -20.78
CA HIS A 63 -3.31 2.28 -19.43
C HIS A 63 -1.99 2.38 -18.66
N ILE A 64 -2.00 3.15 -17.58
CA ILE A 64 -0.92 3.16 -16.59
C ILE A 64 -1.35 2.39 -15.34
N LEU A 65 -0.39 1.78 -14.67
CA LEU A 65 -0.54 1.12 -13.39
C LEU A 65 0.09 2.02 -12.33
N VAL A 66 -0.72 2.42 -11.36
CA VAL A 66 -0.38 3.40 -10.33
C VAL A 66 -0.22 2.69 -8.99
N ARG A 67 0.88 2.97 -8.31
CA ARG A 67 1.14 2.52 -6.95
C ARG A 67 0.21 3.20 -5.96
N ARG A 68 -0.52 2.41 -5.17
CA ARG A 68 -1.37 2.85 -4.05
C ARG A 68 -0.93 2.21 -2.75
N PRO A 69 -1.17 2.83 -1.58
CA PRO A 69 -0.72 2.30 -0.29
C PRO A 69 -1.00 0.80 -0.10
N PHE A 70 -2.13 0.31 -0.61
CA PHE A 70 -2.59 -1.07 -0.43
C PHE A 70 -2.69 -1.87 -1.74
N GLY A 71 -2.03 -1.45 -2.82
CA GLY A 71 -2.08 -2.18 -4.08
C GLY A 71 -1.65 -1.39 -5.30
N ILE A 72 -2.17 -1.81 -6.44
CA ILE A 72 -1.92 -1.21 -7.75
C ILE A 72 -3.26 -0.96 -8.41
N GLU A 73 -3.47 0.28 -8.83
CA GLU A 73 -4.67 0.69 -9.54
C GLU A 73 -4.37 0.95 -11.01
N MET A 74 -5.34 0.64 -11.87
CA MET A 74 -5.28 1.01 -13.28
C MET A 74 -5.82 2.43 -13.47
N ASP A 75 -5.13 3.24 -14.26
CA ASP A 75 -5.53 4.60 -14.60
C ASP A 75 -5.35 4.87 -16.11
N TRP A 76 -6.22 5.71 -16.67
CA TRP A 76 -6.25 6.04 -18.10
C TRP A 76 -5.54 7.36 -18.42
N ASN A 77 -4.70 7.82 -17.50
CA ASN A 77 -3.92 9.03 -17.68
C ASN A 77 -2.87 8.82 -18.79
N ASN A 78 -2.76 9.80 -19.69
CA ASN A 78 -1.82 9.79 -20.81
C ASN A 78 -0.41 10.25 -20.45
N ALA A 79 -0.09 10.39 -19.16
CA ALA A 79 1.25 10.76 -18.70
C ALA A 79 2.33 9.86 -19.31
N GLN A 80 3.43 10.47 -19.72
CA GLN A 80 4.60 9.76 -20.22
C GLN A 80 5.32 9.12 -19.02
N VAL A 81 5.31 7.79 -18.97
CA VAL A 81 5.91 6.98 -17.91
C VAL A 81 6.66 5.81 -18.54
N ILE A 82 7.54 5.17 -17.77
CA ILE A 82 8.24 3.97 -18.23
C ILE A 82 7.28 2.80 -18.46
N GLU A 83 7.63 1.88 -19.35
CA GLU A 83 6.86 0.65 -19.57
C GLU A 83 7.00 -0.31 -18.38
N CYS A 84 5.89 -0.96 -18.02
CA CYS A 84 5.88 -2.01 -17.00
C CYS A 84 6.54 -3.29 -17.58
N PRO A 85 7.35 -3.99 -16.79
CA PRO A 85 7.94 -5.26 -17.20
C PRO A 85 6.89 -6.36 -17.35
N ALA A 86 7.23 -7.41 -18.12
CA ALA A 86 6.30 -8.47 -18.52
C ALA A 86 5.56 -9.14 -17.35
N PHE A 87 6.21 -9.29 -16.19
CA PHE A 87 5.62 -9.94 -15.03
C PHE A 87 4.40 -9.22 -14.44
N PHE A 88 4.17 -7.93 -14.78
CA PHE A 88 2.94 -7.25 -14.42
C PHE A 88 1.70 -7.89 -15.06
N SER A 89 1.87 -8.57 -16.20
CA SER A 89 0.79 -9.24 -16.92
C SER A 89 0.44 -10.63 -16.40
N SER A 90 1.27 -11.23 -15.55
CA SER A 90 0.98 -12.54 -14.98
C SER A 90 0.15 -12.40 -13.70
N PRO A 91 -0.96 -13.14 -13.57
CA PRO A 91 -1.73 -13.18 -12.32
C PRO A 91 -1.01 -13.98 -11.20
N VAL A 92 -0.02 -14.80 -11.57
CA VAL A 92 0.76 -15.68 -10.68
C VAL A 92 2.22 -15.69 -11.17
N PRO A 93 3.24 -15.79 -10.29
CA PRO A 93 4.63 -15.99 -10.73
C PRO A 93 4.73 -17.23 -11.63
N LEU A 94 5.40 -17.09 -12.77
CA LEU A 94 5.87 -18.24 -13.54
C LEU A 94 7.07 -18.85 -12.80
N PRO A 95 7.20 -20.18 -12.70
CA PRO A 95 8.41 -20.79 -12.17
C PRO A 95 9.61 -20.33 -13.02
N GLU A 96 10.68 -19.94 -12.33
CA GLU A 96 11.95 -19.47 -12.92
C GLU A 96 12.63 -20.56 -13.74
#